data_AF-A0A3P6PHP6-F1
#
_entry.id   AF-A0A3P6PHP6-F1
#
_cell.length_a   1.000
_cell.length_b   1.000
_cell.length_c   1.000
_cell.angle_alpha   90.00
_cell.angle_beta   90.00
_cell.angle_gamma   90.00
#
_symmetry.space_group_name_H-M   'P 1'
#
loop_
_entity.id
_entity.type
_entity.pdbx_description
1 polymer ?
#
loop_
_entity_poly.entity_id
_entity_poly.type
_entity_poly.pdbx_seq_one_letter_code
_entity_poly.pdbx_strand_id
1 'polypeptide(L)'
;MWDRAVTTLPRATQFWLKYSYMEELIGNVPGARQVFERWMEWEPPEQAWQTYINFELRYKELDRARSIWQRFLHVHGYDVRHWLRYAKFEERFGYIGNARAVYERAVDYFGDEHLSETLLIAFAQFEERQKEHERARLIYKYGLDHLPAGRTPEIYKFYTIHEKKYGERTGIENVIVSKRRHQYEKVCVQNSSFINDN
;
A
#
# COMPACT_ATOMS: atom_id res chain seq x y z
N MET A 1 1.51 32.99 -21.79
CA MET A 1 2.38 32.12 -22.62
C MET A 1 2.24 30.66 -22.20
N TRP A 2 2.28 30.34 -20.90
CA TRP A 2 2.19 28.98 -20.38
C TRP A 2 0.86 28.24 -20.66
N ASP A 3 -0.29 28.91 -20.58
CA ASP A 3 -1.59 28.30 -20.95
C ASP A 3 -1.63 27.73 -22.37
N ARG A 4 -0.98 28.42 -23.31
CA ARG A 4 -0.87 27.96 -24.70
C ARG A 4 0.07 26.76 -24.82
N ALA A 5 1.17 26.73 -24.09
CA ALA A 5 2.13 25.61 -24.12
C ALA A 5 1.53 24.32 -23.52
N VAL A 6 0.73 24.48 -22.47
CA VAL A 6 0.08 23.39 -21.75
C VAL A 6 -1.08 22.78 -22.55
N THR A 7 -1.81 23.61 -23.31
CA THR A 7 -2.89 23.15 -24.18
C THR A 7 -2.40 22.51 -25.48
N THR A 8 -1.22 22.91 -25.99
CA THR A 8 -0.65 22.31 -27.20
C THR A 8 0.09 21.01 -26.92
N LEU A 9 0.72 20.86 -25.74
CA LEU A 9 1.51 19.67 -25.37
C LEU A 9 1.14 19.16 -23.96
N PRO A 10 -0.08 18.61 -23.77
CA PRO A 10 -0.58 18.21 -22.45
C PRO A 10 0.21 17.05 -21.80
N ARG A 11 0.91 16.24 -22.61
CA ARG A 11 1.70 15.09 -22.12
C ARG A 11 3.08 15.45 -21.56
N ALA A 12 3.55 16.67 -21.79
CA ALA A 12 4.89 17.09 -21.36
C ALA A 12 4.87 17.59 -19.91
N THR A 13 5.12 16.69 -18.96
CA THR A 13 5.12 16.95 -17.51
C THR A 13 6.03 18.12 -17.09
N GLN A 14 7.12 18.34 -17.80
CA GLN A 14 8.07 19.42 -17.53
C GLN A 14 7.46 20.82 -17.68
N PHE A 15 6.51 21.02 -18.60
CA PHE A 15 5.85 22.32 -18.77
C PHE A 15 4.87 22.60 -17.64
N TRP A 16 4.12 21.59 -17.21
CA TRP A 16 3.21 21.68 -16.07
C TRP A 16 3.96 22.00 -14.77
N LEU A 17 5.08 21.33 -14.52
CA LEU A 17 5.93 21.58 -13.34
C LEU A 17 6.48 23.01 -13.31
N LYS A 18 6.97 23.49 -14.46
CA LYS A 18 7.47 24.88 -14.56
C LYS A 18 6.34 25.88 -14.38
N TYR A 19 5.15 25.57 -14.89
CA TYR A 19 4.00 26.45 -14.78
C TYR A 19 3.47 26.52 -13.34
N SER A 20 3.32 25.38 -12.66
CA SER A 20 2.92 25.34 -11.24
C SER A 20 3.93 26.05 -10.35
N TYR A 21 5.23 25.87 -10.61
CA TYR A 21 6.29 26.55 -9.87
C TYR A 21 6.25 28.07 -10.07
N MET A 22 5.96 28.53 -11.29
CA MET A 22 5.82 29.97 -11.56
C MET A 22 4.60 30.55 -10.82
N GLU A 23 3.46 29.87 -10.80
CA GLU A 23 2.27 30.32 -10.05
C GLU A 23 2.53 30.35 -8.53
N GLU A 24 3.30 29.37 -8.02
CA GLU A 24 3.77 29.36 -6.63
C GLU A 24 4.67 30.57 -6.32
N LEU A 25 5.60 30.94 -7.21
CA LEU A 25 6.47 32.10 -7.03
C LEU A 25 5.70 33.43 -7.01
N ILE A 26 4.60 33.51 -7.76
CA ILE A 26 3.72 34.68 -7.77
C ILE A 26 2.88 34.74 -6.48
N GLY A 27 2.82 33.65 -5.70
CA GLY A 27 2.00 33.52 -4.50
C GLY A 27 0.52 33.23 -4.79
N ASN A 28 0.19 32.91 -6.04
CA ASN A 28 -1.17 32.62 -6.46
C ASN A 28 -1.53 31.14 -6.22
N VAL A 29 -1.76 30.79 -4.95
CA VAL A 29 -2.13 29.42 -4.54
C VAL A 29 -3.39 28.90 -5.26
N PRO A 30 -4.48 29.69 -5.41
CA PRO A 30 -5.65 29.24 -6.16
C PRO A 30 -5.36 28.97 -7.65
N GLY A 31 -4.52 29.80 -8.28
CA GLY A 31 -4.08 29.60 -9.66
C GLY A 31 -3.27 28.32 -9.82
N ALA A 32 -2.26 28.12 -8.95
CA ALA A 32 -1.46 26.89 -8.94
C ALA A 32 -2.33 25.63 -8.81
N ARG A 33 -3.37 25.67 -7.96
CA ARG A 33 -4.34 24.57 -7.84
C ARG A 33 -5.11 24.30 -9.12
N GLN A 34 -5.62 25.34 -9.80
CA GLN A 34 -6.32 25.16 -11.07
C GLN A 34 -5.41 24.53 -12.13
N VAL A 35 -4.13 24.90 -12.15
CA VAL A 35 -3.13 24.27 -13.02
C VAL A 35 -2.98 22.79 -12.69
N PHE A 36 -2.85 22.43 -11.42
CA PHE A 36 -2.78 21.02 -11.00
C PHE A 36 -4.04 20.24 -11.34
N GLU A 37 -5.24 20.79 -11.09
CA GLU A 37 -6.51 20.15 -11.41
C GLU A 37 -6.62 19.85 -12.91
N ARG A 38 -6.32 20.84 -13.76
CA ARG A 38 -6.25 20.65 -15.22
C ARG A 38 -5.20 19.63 -15.63
N TRP A 39 -4.09 19.52 -14.88
CA TRP A 39 -3.07 18.52 -15.16
C TRP A 39 -3.58 17.11 -14.83
N MET A 40 -4.32 16.94 -13.73
CA MET A 40 -4.86 15.64 -13.31
C MET A 40 -5.95 15.09 -14.23
N GLU A 41 -6.68 15.96 -14.95
CA GLU A 41 -7.63 15.54 -16.01
C GLU A 41 -6.98 14.67 -17.09
N TRP A 42 -5.67 14.82 -17.32
CA TRP A 42 -4.93 14.04 -18.31
C TRP A 42 -4.36 12.72 -17.77
N GLU A 43 -4.74 12.33 -16.54
CA GLU A 43 -4.24 11.14 -15.84
C GLU A 43 -2.71 11.02 -15.92
N PRO A 44 -1.97 12.03 -15.40
CA PRO A 44 -0.54 12.10 -15.57
C PRO A 44 0.19 11.00 -14.78
N PRO A 45 1.48 10.75 -15.07
CA PRO A 45 2.25 9.73 -14.37
C PRO A 45 2.40 10.03 -12.88
N GLU A 46 2.75 9.00 -12.10
CA GLU A 46 2.88 9.03 -10.63
C GLU A 46 3.60 10.28 -10.09
N GLN A 47 4.66 10.74 -10.76
CA GLN A 47 5.43 11.90 -10.34
C GLN A 47 4.57 13.17 -10.25
N ALA A 48 3.61 13.37 -11.15
CA ALA A 48 2.74 14.54 -11.14
C ALA A 48 1.85 14.56 -9.89
N TRP A 49 1.23 13.42 -9.57
CA TRP A 49 0.40 13.25 -8.37
C TRP A 49 1.21 13.51 -7.09
N GLN A 50 2.44 12.99 -7.02
CA GLN A 50 3.33 13.27 -5.89
C GLN A 50 3.66 14.76 -5.76
N THR A 51 3.93 15.45 -6.88
CA THR A 51 4.19 16.89 -6.82
C THR A 51 2.99 17.68 -6.33
N TYR A 52 1.77 17.27 -6.70
CA TYR A 52 0.56 17.92 -6.23
C TYR A 52 0.27 17.64 -4.75
N ILE A 53 0.45 16.40 -4.29
CA ILE A 53 0.35 16.05 -2.87
C ILE A 53 1.38 16.86 -2.05
N ASN A 54 2.63 16.91 -2.51
CA ASN A 54 3.68 17.69 -1.84
C ASN A 54 3.37 19.19 -1.82
N PHE A 55 2.70 19.71 -2.86
CA PHE A 55 2.23 21.09 -2.89
C PHE A 55 1.21 21.35 -1.78
N GLU A 56 0.13 20.58 -1.68
CA GLU A 56 -0.87 20.79 -0.61
C GLU A 56 -0.26 20.58 0.79
N LEU A 57 0.73 19.68 0.93
CA LEU A 57 1.47 19.52 2.19
C LEU A 57 2.30 20.75 2.58
N ARG A 58 2.90 21.47 1.63
CA ARG A 58 3.61 22.74 1.91
C ARG A 58 2.67 23.78 2.51
N TYR A 59 1.41 23.80 2.06
CA TYR A 59 0.37 24.71 2.57
C TYR A 59 -0.40 24.14 3.77
N LYS A 60 -0.01 22.97 4.30
CA LYS A 60 -0.63 22.28 5.45
C LYS A 60 -2.10 21.88 5.24
N GLU A 61 -2.52 21.75 3.99
CA GLU A 61 -3.89 21.37 3.62
C GLU A 61 -4.01 19.84 3.55
N LEU A 62 -4.02 19.19 4.72
CA LEU A 62 -4.02 17.74 4.82
C LEU A 62 -5.28 17.10 4.22
N ASP A 63 -6.46 17.69 4.44
CA ASP A 63 -7.71 17.14 3.92
C ASP A 63 -7.74 17.12 2.39
N ARG A 64 -7.20 18.17 1.75
CA ARG A 64 -7.02 18.21 0.30
C ARG A 64 -6.02 17.17 -0.16
N ALA A 65 -4.88 17.04 0.53
CA ALA A 65 -3.90 15.99 0.23
C ALA A 65 -4.52 14.59 0.27
N ARG A 66 -5.41 14.30 1.23
CA ARG A 66 -6.17 13.02 1.27
C ARG A 66 -7.08 12.86 0.07
N SER A 67 -7.81 13.90 -0.33
CA SER A 67 -8.67 13.82 -1.52
C SER A 67 -7.87 13.51 -2.79
N ILE A 68 -6.65 14.07 -2.91
CA ILE A 68 -5.76 13.80 -4.04
C ILE A 68 -5.24 12.38 -3.98
N TRP A 69 -4.89 11.86 -2.80
CA TRP A 69 -4.50 10.45 -2.62
C TRP A 69 -5.60 9.48 -3.04
N GLN A 70 -6.85 9.76 -2.68
CA GLN A 70 -7.98 8.92 -3.07
C GLN A 70 -8.18 8.91 -4.60
N ARG A 71 -8.09 10.08 -5.24
CA ARG A 71 -8.12 10.19 -6.70
C ARG A 71 -6.93 9.46 -7.35
N PHE A 72 -5.74 9.60 -6.78
CA PHE A 72 -4.55 8.90 -7.25
C PHE A 72 -4.71 7.38 -7.20
N LEU A 73 -5.30 6.84 -6.13
CA LEU A 73 -5.62 5.41 -6.04
C LEU A 73 -6.74 4.98 -6.99
N HIS A 74 -7.65 5.87 -7.37
CA HIS A 74 -8.66 5.54 -8.38
C HIS A 74 -8.02 5.32 -9.77
N VAL A 75 -7.03 6.14 -10.13
CA VAL A 75 -6.35 6.07 -11.44
C VAL A 75 -5.23 5.02 -11.46
N HIS A 76 -4.41 4.97 -10.40
CA HIS A 76 -3.18 4.16 -10.32
C HIS A 76 -3.24 3.07 -9.25
N GLY A 77 -4.41 2.77 -8.69
CA GLY A 77 -4.57 1.82 -7.57
C GLY A 77 -4.34 0.35 -7.89
N TYR A 78 -3.99 0.00 -9.13
CA TYR A 78 -3.64 -1.37 -9.52
C TYR A 78 -2.33 -1.86 -8.88
N ASP A 79 -1.43 -0.94 -8.45
CA ASP A 79 -0.19 -1.31 -7.76
C ASP A 79 -0.36 -1.17 -6.23
N VAL A 80 -0.11 -2.26 -5.53
CA VAL A 80 -0.07 -2.36 -4.06
C VAL A 80 0.86 -1.31 -3.44
N ARG A 81 1.95 -0.95 -4.12
CA ARG A 81 2.91 0.06 -3.63
C ARG A 81 2.27 1.42 -3.38
N HIS A 82 1.26 1.79 -4.16
CA HIS A 82 0.55 3.05 -3.99
C HIS A 82 -0.31 3.07 -2.72
N TRP A 83 -1.03 1.97 -2.46
CA TRP A 83 -1.78 1.78 -1.22
C TRP A 83 -0.87 1.83 0.02
N LEU A 84 0.28 1.15 -0.04
CA LEU A 84 1.27 1.18 1.05
C LEU A 84 1.80 2.59 1.30
N ARG A 85 2.00 3.39 0.25
CA ARG A 85 2.48 4.77 0.38
C ARG A 85 1.41 5.67 0.99
N TYR A 86 0.15 5.47 0.63
CA TYR A 86 -0.96 6.21 1.21
C TYR A 86 -1.17 5.87 2.70
N ALA A 87 -1.14 4.59 3.06
CA ALA A 87 -1.26 4.18 4.46
C ALA A 87 -0.12 4.75 5.33
N LYS A 88 1.13 4.69 4.84
CA LYS A 88 2.27 5.34 5.51
C LYS A 88 2.13 6.86 5.60
N PHE A 89 1.46 7.49 4.64
CA PHE A 89 1.16 8.92 4.71
C PHE A 89 0.23 9.22 5.88
N GLU A 90 -0.92 8.55 6.00
CA GLU A 90 -1.86 8.74 7.11
C GLU A 90 -1.21 8.44 8.48
N GLU A 91 -0.39 7.39 8.55
CA GLU A 91 0.36 7.03 9.77
C GLU A 91 1.33 8.13 10.20
N ARG A 92 2.06 8.74 9.27
CA ARG A 92 3.01 9.84 9.58
C ARG A 92 2.33 11.07 10.16
N PHE A 93 1.08 11.32 9.79
CA PHE A 93 0.29 12.45 10.31
C PHE A 93 -0.53 12.06 11.56
N GLY A 94 -0.37 10.84 12.08
CA GLY A 94 -1.04 10.39 13.31
C GLY A 94 -2.48 9.92 13.11
N TYR A 95 -2.97 9.82 11.87
CA TYR A 95 -4.32 9.34 11.56
C TYR A 95 -4.35 7.82 11.45
N ILE A 96 -4.14 7.14 12.58
CA ILE A 96 -4.02 5.68 12.67
C ILE A 96 -5.30 4.98 12.19
N GLY A 97 -6.49 5.50 12.55
CA GLY A 97 -7.76 4.95 12.10
C GLY A 97 -7.92 5.00 10.58
N ASN A 98 -7.52 6.11 9.96
CA ASN A 98 -7.53 6.24 8.51
C ASN A 98 -6.52 5.31 7.84
N ALA A 99 -5.31 5.21 8.40
CA ALA A 99 -4.29 4.29 7.89
C ALA A 99 -4.80 2.83 7.88
N ARG A 100 -5.47 2.39 8.95
CA ARG A 100 -6.10 1.08 9.03
C ARG A 100 -7.20 0.91 7.96
N ALA A 101 -8.08 1.89 7.81
CA ALA A 101 -9.12 1.87 6.78
C ALA A 101 -8.55 1.86 5.34
N VAL A 102 -7.34 2.39 5.13
CA VAL A 102 -6.64 2.28 3.84
C VAL A 102 -6.16 0.84 3.61
N TYR A 103 -5.60 0.19 4.64
CA TYR A 103 -5.18 -1.21 4.53
C TYR A 103 -6.36 -2.15 4.30
N GLU A 104 -7.46 -1.98 5.04
CA GLU A 104 -8.68 -2.76 4.88
C GLU A 104 -9.24 -2.61 3.45
N ARG A 105 -9.39 -1.36 2.97
CA ARG A 105 -9.81 -1.11 1.58
C ARG A 105 -8.87 -1.69 0.53
N ALA A 106 -7.55 -1.70 0.79
CA ALA A 106 -6.60 -2.31 -0.13
C ALA A 106 -6.83 -3.82 -0.21
N VAL A 107 -7.04 -4.50 0.92
CA VAL A 107 -7.35 -5.94 0.96
C VAL A 107 -8.65 -6.23 0.21
N ASP A 108 -9.71 -5.43 0.45
CA ASP A 108 -10.99 -5.57 -0.25
C ASP A 108 -10.86 -5.32 -1.77
N TYR A 109 -10.03 -4.35 -2.18
CA TYR A 109 -9.84 -3.99 -3.58
C TYR A 109 -9.12 -5.07 -4.39
N PHE A 110 -8.07 -5.67 -3.83
CA PHE A 110 -7.31 -6.72 -4.52
C PHE A 110 -8.01 -8.09 -4.46
N GLY A 111 -8.84 -8.33 -3.44
CA GLY A 111 -9.47 -9.61 -3.19
C GLY A 111 -8.45 -10.75 -3.02
N ASP A 112 -8.93 -11.99 -2.94
CA ASP A 112 -8.05 -13.15 -2.70
C ASP A 112 -7.17 -13.50 -3.92
N GLU A 113 -7.59 -13.16 -5.14
CA GLU A 113 -6.87 -13.52 -6.38
C GLU A 113 -5.60 -12.69 -6.61
N HIS A 114 -5.59 -11.42 -6.21
CA HIS A 114 -4.46 -10.50 -6.40
C HIS A 114 -3.84 -10.02 -5.08
N LEU A 115 -4.20 -10.66 -3.96
CA LEU A 115 -3.63 -10.31 -2.67
C LEU A 115 -2.11 -10.50 -2.67
N SER A 116 -1.39 -9.40 -2.42
CA SER A 116 0.06 -9.41 -2.33
C SER A 116 0.51 -9.67 -0.89
N GLU A 117 1.48 -10.58 -0.73
CA GLU A 117 2.17 -10.81 0.55
C GLU A 117 2.69 -9.53 1.18
N THR A 118 3.18 -8.61 0.34
CA THR A 118 3.76 -7.34 0.78
C THR A 118 2.73 -6.43 1.45
N LEU A 119 1.46 -6.50 1.03
CA LEU A 119 0.37 -5.75 1.63
C LEU A 119 0.09 -6.27 3.05
N LEU A 120 -0.09 -7.58 3.20
CA LEU A 120 -0.39 -8.22 4.47
C LEU A 120 0.75 -8.07 5.48
N ILE A 121 2.00 -8.26 5.04
CA ILE A 121 3.18 -8.06 5.88
C ILE A 121 3.24 -6.60 6.35
N ALA A 122 3.03 -5.64 5.45
CA ALA A 122 3.04 -4.23 5.82
C ALA A 122 1.88 -3.87 6.77
N PHE A 123 0.70 -4.48 6.60
CA PHE A 123 -0.44 -4.28 7.47
C PHE A 123 -0.20 -4.86 8.86
N ALA A 124 0.34 -6.07 8.95
CA ALA A 124 0.73 -6.68 10.23
C ALA A 124 1.80 -5.86 10.94
N GLN A 125 2.84 -5.40 10.22
CA GLN A 125 3.86 -4.49 10.77
C GLN A 125 3.28 -3.15 11.24
N PHE A 126 2.22 -2.65 10.59
CA PHE A 126 1.51 -1.46 11.03
C PHE A 126 0.82 -1.70 12.37
N GLU A 127 0.05 -2.80 12.50
CA GLU A 127 -0.59 -3.16 13.77
C GLU A 127 0.43 -3.42 14.89
N GLU A 128 1.59 -4.00 14.56
CA GLU A 128 2.71 -4.14 15.51
C GLU A 128 3.20 -2.78 16.04
N ARG A 129 3.31 -1.76 15.19
CA ARG A 129 3.68 -0.40 15.62
C ARG A 129 2.60 0.24 16.49
N GLN A 130 1.33 -0.11 16.26
CA GLN A 130 0.21 0.33 17.09
C GLN A 130 0.01 -0.50 18.37
N LYS A 131 0.88 -1.50 18.62
CA LYS A 131 0.82 -2.43 19.76
C LYS A 131 -0.39 -3.38 19.77
N GLU A 132 -1.05 -3.52 18.63
CA GLU A 132 -2.21 -4.42 18.43
C GLU A 132 -1.73 -5.80 17.96
N HIS A 133 -0.96 -6.48 18.82
CA HIS A 133 -0.31 -7.75 18.48
C HIS A 133 -1.30 -8.86 18.12
N GLU A 134 -2.50 -8.85 18.70
CA GLU A 134 -3.53 -9.84 18.39
C GLU A 134 -4.06 -9.68 16.97
N ARG A 135 -4.30 -8.44 16.52
CA ARG A 135 -4.71 -8.15 15.14
C ARG A 135 -3.61 -8.53 14.15
N ALA A 136 -2.34 -8.23 14.48
CA ALA A 136 -1.20 -8.66 13.66
C ALA A 136 -1.18 -10.18 13.45
N ARG A 137 -1.43 -10.97 14.51
CA ARG A 137 -1.52 -12.45 14.40
C ARG A 137 -2.67 -12.90 13.49
N LEU A 138 -3.83 -12.27 13.60
CA LEU A 138 -4.98 -12.60 12.74
C LEU A 138 -4.67 -12.32 11.27
N ILE A 139 -4.00 -11.21 10.97
CA ILE A 139 -3.58 -10.86 9.60
C ILE A 139 -2.57 -11.89 9.05
N TYR A 140 -1.59 -12.31 9.85
CA TYR A 140 -0.65 -13.35 9.44
C TYR A 140 -1.35 -14.69 9.17
N LYS A 141 -2.31 -15.09 10.01
CA LYS A 141 -3.13 -16.30 9.80
C LYS A 141 -3.97 -16.19 8.52
N TYR A 142 -4.65 -15.06 8.33
CA TYR A 142 -5.42 -14.79 7.11
C TYR A 142 -4.56 -14.98 5.85
N GLY A 143 -3.34 -14.43 5.86
CA GLY A 143 -2.40 -14.61 4.75
C GLY A 143 -1.94 -16.04 4.51
N LEU A 144 -1.88 -16.87 5.55
CA LEU A 144 -1.54 -18.30 5.40
C LEU A 144 -2.71 -19.12 4.85
N ASP A 145 -3.95 -18.75 5.18
CA ASP A 145 -5.15 -19.48 4.78
C ASP A 145 -5.58 -19.13 3.34
N HIS A 146 -5.39 -17.88 2.90
CA HIS A 146 -5.88 -17.39 1.60
C HIS A 146 -4.82 -17.38 0.49
N LEU A 147 -3.51 -17.37 0.82
CA LEU A 147 -2.46 -17.41 -0.20
C LEU A 147 -1.98 -18.84 -0.51
N PRO A 148 -1.68 -19.15 -1.79
CA PRO A 148 -1.14 -20.44 -2.18
C PRO A 148 0.26 -20.68 -1.60
N ALA A 149 0.57 -21.94 -1.29
CA ALA A 149 1.77 -22.43 -0.57
C ALA A 149 3.16 -22.01 -1.13
N GLY A 150 3.21 -21.42 -2.33
CA GLY A 150 4.41 -20.86 -2.94
C GLY A 150 4.71 -19.41 -2.52
N ARG A 151 3.69 -18.69 -2.04
CA ARG A 151 3.69 -17.28 -1.63
C ARG A 151 3.57 -17.09 -0.11
N THR A 152 3.81 -18.13 0.67
CA THR A 152 3.78 -18.06 2.14
C THR A 152 5.13 -17.90 2.84
N PRO A 153 6.34 -18.03 2.22
CA PRO A 153 7.58 -18.10 2.99
C PRO A 153 7.95 -16.79 3.68
N GLU A 154 7.70 -15.64 3.03
CA GLU A 154 7.97 -14.34 3.65
C GLU A 154 7.03 -14.07 4.82
N ILE A 155 5.74 -14.40 4.68
CA ILE A 155 4.76 -14.31 5.77
C ILE A 155 5.22 -15.14 6.97
N TYR A 156 5.66 -16.38 6.77
CA TYR A 156 6.20 -17.22 7.85
C TYR A 156 7.41 -16.57 8.54
N LYS A 157 8.34 -15.99 7.78
CA LYS A 157 9.52 -15.33 8.33
C LYS A 157 9.12 -14.16 9.23
N PHE A 158 8.23 -13.28 8.76
CA PHE A 158 7.77 -12.15 9.59
C PHE A 158 6.94 -12.61 10.79
N TYR A 159 6.08 -13.62 10.62
CA TYR A 159 5.27 -14.16 11.70
C TYR A 159 6.11 -14.78 12.81
N THR A 160 7.16 -15.54 12.48
CA THR A 160 8.09 -16.09 13.48
C THR A 160 8.89 -15.00 14.21
N ILE A 161 9.28 -13.92 13.52
CA ILE A 161 9.93 -12.76 14.14
C ILE A 161 8.97 -12.06 15.11
N HIS A 162 7.71 -11.88 14.71
CA HIS A 162 6.67 -11.28 15.56
C HIS A 162 6.47 -12.09 16.85
N GLU A 163 6.30 -13.40 16.74
CA GLU A 163 6.06 -14.29 17.89
C GLU A 163 7.28 -14.40 18.80
N LYS A 164 8.50 -14.33 18.24
CA LYS A 164 9.72 -14.26 19.07
C LYS A 164 9.79 -12.97 19.89
N LYS A 165 9.29 -11.86 19.36
CA LYS A 165 9.35 -10.54 20.01
C LYS A 165 8.21 -10.32 21.01
N TYR A 166 7.00 -10.78 20.69
CA TYR A 166 5.77 -10.43 21.39
C TYR A 166 4.91 -11.63 21.80
N GLY A 167 5.36 -12.85 21.52
CA GLY A 167 4.64 -14.07 21.87
C GLY A 167 4.81 -14.44 23.35
N GLU A 168 3.70 -14.78 24.00
CA GLU A 168 3.73 -15.67 25.17
C GLU A 168 3.99 -17.12 24.71
N ARG A 169 4.46 -17.97 25.63
CA ARG A 169 4.85 -19.38 25.38
C ARG A 169 3.84 -20.18 24.54
N THR A 170 2.55 -19.88 24.64
CA THR A 170 1.44 -20.54 23.95
C THR A 170 1.24 -20.12 22.49
N GLY A 171 1.63 -18.90 22.09
CA GLY A 171 1.54 -18.43 20.70
C GLY A 171 2.56 -19.12 19.78
N ILE A 172 3.75 -19.37 20.33
CA ILE A 172 4.88 -20.01 19.63
C ILE A 172 4.54 -21.45 19.21
N GLU A 173 3.80 -22.19 20.03
CA GLU A 173 3.42 -23.58 19.72
C GLU A 173 2.48 -23.67 18.51
N ASN A 174 1.52 -22.75 18.39
CA ASN A 174 0.58 -22.71 17.25
C ASN A 174 1.29 -22.40 15.93
N VAL A 175 2.36 -21.58 15.95
CA VAL A 175 3.18 -21.27 14.78
C VAL A 175 4.00 -22.47 14.33
N ILE A 176 4.51 -23.23 15.29
CA ILE A 176 5.28 -24.45 15.01
C ILE A 176 4.35 -25.52 14.44
N VAL A 177 3.13 -25.65 14.97
CA VAL A 177 2.11 -26.59 14.46
C VAL A 177 1.68 -26.22 13.04
N SER A 178 1.43 -24.94 12.75
CA SER A 178 1.07 -24.50 11.38
C SER A 178 2.22 -24.69 10.39
N LYS A 179 3.47 -24.41 10.79
CA LYS A 179 4.67 -24.69 9.99
C LYS A 179 4.85 -26.18 9.70
N ARG A 180 4.63 -27.03 10.71
CA ARG A 180 4.70 -28.50 10.57
C ARG A 180 3.61 -29.01 9.64
N ARG A 181 2.35 -28.58 9.81
CA ARG A 181 1.22 -28.99 8.97
C ARG A 181 1.48 -28.72 7.48
N HIS A 182 1.98 -27.53 7.15
CA HIS A 182 2.27 -27.16 5.77
C HIS A 182 3.47 -27.93 5.19
N GLN A 183 4.45 -28.26 6.02
CA GLN A 183 5.56 -29.14 5.62
C GLN A 183 5.08 -30.58 5.39
N TYR A 184 4.17 -31.09 6.23
CA TYR A 184 3.53 -32.39 6.02
C TYR A 184 2.66 -32.41 4.76
N GLU A 185 1.89 -31.37 4.46
CA GLU A 185 1.11 -31.28 3.22
C GLU A 185 2.00 -31.34 1.97
N LYS A 186 3.14 -30.63 1.98
CA LYS A 186 4.14 -30.71 0.89
C LYS A 186 4.73 -32.11 0.74
N VAL A 187 5.06 -32.77 1.86
CA VAL A 187 5.58 -34.16 1.86
C VAL A 187 4.52 -35.17 1.41
N CYS A 188 3.26 -35.01 1.80
CA CYS A 188 2.16 -35.88 1.38
C CYS A 188 1.89 -35.78 -0.13
N VAL A 189 1.88 -34.56 -0.69
CA VAL A 189 1.74 -34.37 -2.14
C VAL A 189 2.90 -35.02 -2.88
N GLN A 190 4.13 -34.80 -2.42
CA GLN A 190 5.32 -35.39 -3.02
C GLN A 190 5.32 -36.93 -2.95
N ASN A 191 4.92 -37.51 -1.82
CA ASN A 191 4.77 -38.97 -1.68
C ASN A 191 3.63 -39.53 -2.54
N SER A 192 2.53 -38.79 -2.75
CA SER A 192 1.44 -39.22 -3.63
C SER A 192 1.83 -39.24 -5.11
N SER A 193 2.67 -38.31 -5.56
CA SER A 193 3.22 -38.34 -6.93
C SER A 193 4.16 -39.54 -7.16
N PHE A 194 4.93 -39.94 -6.15
CA PHE A 194 5.82 -41.11 -6.27
C PHE A 194 5.10 -42.46 -6.30
N ILE A 195 3.84 -42.53 -5.83
CA ILE A 195 3.03 -43.76 -5.84
C ILE A 195 2.30 -43.95 -7.18
N ASN A 196 1.99 -42.87 -7.90
CA ASN A 196 1.28 -42.93 -9.19
C ASN A 196 2.20 -43.13 -10.42
N ASP A 197 3.52 -42.99 -10.25
CA ASP A 197 4.53 -43.17 -11.31
C ASP A 197 5.21 -44.57 -11.29
N ASN A 198 4.71 -45.52 -10.49
CA ASN A 198 5.13 -46.92 -10.41
C ASN A 198 3.96 -47.87 -10.69
#